data_AF-A0A246GFA4-F1
#
_entry.id   AF-A0A246GFA4-F1
#
_cell.length_a   1.000
_cell.length_b   1.000
_cell.length_c   1.000
_cell.angle_alpha   90.00
_cell.angle_beta   90.00
_cell.angle_gamma   90.00
#
_symmetry.space_group_name_H-M   'P 1'
#
loop_
_entity.id
_entity.type
_entity.pdbx_description
1 polymer ?
#
loop_
_entity_poly.entity_id
_entity_poly.type
_entity_poly.pdbx_seq_one_letter_code
_entity_poly.pdbx_strand_id
1 'polypeptide(L)'
;MNKILYLSIILIFFGCEKKTNNRVNNNNSEVEKLDNNLNNQDTLDNHTNMTTNNSESIEFGNLFNEGSQINFTPSDLVNPSNEEQKEFKKKLSEFENSIPIEDFDPENLKILINNSTYFDSQYYVNSQWLDYFIKKFKLENYLDSIMQEAIKNEDFNAVKIIIANNYIVNLTNIEMANERKSEQKLLIERDVKENENFYIKEKSKIDEIIILLNKKFNSNMIFDKDGYSNLRSKPSSNSDIITKINTNEHIIVLKCIEEDVEESKKGWYYIETKDGKKGYVHKSRIVSK
;
A
#
# COMPACT_ATOMS: atom_id res chain seq x y z
N MET A 1 14.94 39.44 8.74
CA MET A 1 14.84 38.57 9.93
C MET A 1 13.63 37.67 9.72
N ASN A 2 13.83 36.50 9.12
CA ASN A 2 12.74 35.56 8.82
C ASN A 2 12.68 34.53 9.95
N LYS A 3 11.57 34.52 10.69
CA LYS A 3 11.27 33.45 11.64
C LYS A 3 10.76 32.25 10.84
N ILE A 4 11.53 31.18 10.85
CA ILE A 4 11.09 29.86 10.42
C ILE A 4 10.10 29.37 11.48
N LEU A 5 8.84 29.21 11.11
CA LEU A 5 7.83 28.54 11.93
C LEU A 5 7.64 27.15 11.33
N TYR A 6 8.33 26.16 11.90
CA TYR A 6 7.99 24.76 11.68
C TYR A 6 6.62 24.53 12.32
N LEU A 7 5.59 24.30 11.52
CA LEU A 7 4.30 23.84 11.99
C LEU A 7 4.10 22.40 11.56
N SER A 8 4.22 21.49 12.52
CA SER A 8 3.94 20.06 12.39
C SER A 8 2.47 19.89 11.99
N ILE A 9 2.21 19.36 10.80
CA ILE A 9 0.85 18.96 10.40
C ILE A 9 0.51 17.68 11.18
N ILE A 10 -0.33 17.84 12.20
CA ILE A 10 -1.01 16.72 12.86
C ILE A 10 -2.10 16.26 11.89
N LEU A 11 -1.88 15.13 11.23
CA LEU A 11 -2.93 14.36 10.56
C LEU A 11 -3.84 13.76 11.65
N ILE A 12 -5.03 14.36 11.83
CA ILE A 12 -6.06 13.80 12.70
C ILE A 12 -6.67 12.61 11.96
N PHE A 13 -6.29 11.40 12.35
CA PHE A 13 -7.01 10.18 11.99
C PHE A 13 -8.38 10.19 12.68
N PHE A 14 -9.46 10.26 11.91
CA PHE A 14 -10.79 9.88 12.40
C PHE A 14 -10.85 8.35 12.50
N GLY A 15 -10.39 7.83 13.64
CA GLY A 15 -10.64 6.45 14.05
C GLY A 15 -12.10 6.27 14.45
N CYS A 16 -12.79 5.37 13.76
CA CYS A 16 -14.17 4.99 14.02
C CYS A 16 -14.32 4.37 15.42
N GLU A 17 -15.22 4.92 16.26
CA GLU A 17 -15.57 4.39 17.57
C GLU A 17 -16.11 2.95 17.48
N LYS A 18 -15.39 1.98 18.07
CA LYS A 18 -16.00 0.70 18.46
C LYS A 18 -16.53 0.80 19.89
N LYS A 19 -17.86 0.86 20.00
CA LYS A 19 -18.60 0.56 21.23
C LYS A 19 -18.41 -0.91 21.58
N THR A 20 -17.87 -1.20 22.75
CA THR A 20 -18.05 -2.50 23.43
C THR A 20 -18.65 -2.27 24.80
N ASN A 21 -19.88 -2.75 24.98
CA ASN A 21 -20.56 -2.81 26.26
C ASN A 21 -20.07 -4.02 27.08
N ASN A 22 -19.57 -3.71 28.27
CA ASN A 22 -19.71 -4.39 29.56
C ASN A 22 -19.69 -5.92 29.63
N ARG A 23 -18.69 -6.43 30.35
CA ARG A 23 -18.95 -7.43 31.39
C ARG A 23 -18.16 -7.11 32.66
N VAL A 24 -18.94 -6.97 33.72
CA VAL A 24 -18.59 -6.72 35.12
C VAL A 24 -17.64 -7.78 35.67
N ASN A 25 -16.63 -7.36 36.44
CA ASN A 25 -16.28 -8.01 37.71
C ASN A 25 -15.54 -7.05 38.63
N ASN A 26 -16.12 -6.85 39.81
CA ASN A 26 -15.57 -6.14 40.95
C ASN A 26 -14.26 -6.76 41.43
N ASN A 27 -13.32 -5.94 41.90
CA ASN A 27 -12.91 -5.96 43.32
C ASN A 27 -12.08 -4.72 43.67
N ASN A 28 -12.38 -4.22 44.87
CA ASN A 28 -11.86 -3.04 45.55
C ASN A 28 -10.34 -3.06 45.76
N SER A 29 -9.71 -1.88 45.72
CA SER A 29 -9.13 -1.25 46.94
C SER A 29 -8.54 0.12 46.62
N GLU A 30 -8.93 1.09 47.44
CA GLU A 30 -8.53 2.49 47.47
C GLU A 30 -7.13 2.74 48.05
N VAL A 31 -6.48 3.77 47.50
CA VAL A 31 -5.70 4.84 48.17
C VAL A 31 -4.37 4.47 48.83
N GLU A 32 -3.27 5.03 48.32
CA GLU A 32 -2.46 6.03 49.04
C GLU A 32 -1.46 6.76 48.12
N LYS A 33 -1.11 7.98 48.55
CA LYS A 33 -0.41 9.07 47.85
C LYS A 33 1.03 9.20 48.34
N LEU A 34 1.88 9.75 47.45
CA LEU A 34 3.08 10.58 47.70
C LEU A 34 4.23 9.98 48.55
N ASP A 35 5.46 9.93 48.00
CA ASP A 35 6.42 11.03 48.14
C ASP A 35 7.77 10.78 47.43
N ASN A 36 8.50 11.88 47.26
CA ASN A 36 9.73 12.15 46.51
C ASN A 36 11.02 11.43 47.00
N ASN A 37 11.97 11.13 46.10
CA ASN A 37 13.31 11.77 46.02
C ASN A 37 14.42 10.92 45.35
N LEU A 38 15.11 11.58 44.41
CA LEU A 38 16.55 11.65 44.09
C LEU A 38 17.49 10.42 44.07
N ASN A 39 18.28 10.44 42.99
CA ASN A 39 19.74 10.23 42.86
C ASN A 39 20.32 8.86 42.47
N ASN A 40 20.79 8.84 41.22
CA ASN A 40 22.20 8.70 40.77
C ASN A 40 23.07 7.50 41.18
N GLN A 41 23.62 6.91 40.11
CA GLN A 41 25.01 6.53 39.87
C GLN A 41 25.49 5.09 40.14
N ASP A 42 25.81 4.47 38.99
CA ASP A 42 27.12 3.93 38.61
C ASP A 42 27.52 2.47 38.93
N THR A 43 27.90 1.81 37.82
CA THR A 43 28.86 0.69 37.65
C THR A 43 28.39 -0.69 38.11
N LEU A 44 28.67 -1.81 37.42
CA LEU A 44 29.94 -2.24 36.85
C LEU A 44 29.71 -3.46 35.92
N ASP A 45 30.48 -3.48 34.83
CA ASP A 45 31.00 -4.59 34.02
C ASP A 45 30.34 -5.98 34.02
N ASN A 46 30.04 -6.47 32.82
CA ASN A 46 30.48 -7.81 32.41
C ASN A 46 30.74 -7.89 30.91
N HIS A 47 32.02 -7.98 30.57
CA HIS A 47 32.50 -8.48 29.29
C HIS A 47 31.98 -9.91 29.07
N THR A 48 31.25 -10.12 27.98
CA THR A 48 31.27 -11.42 27.30
C THR A 48 31.40 -11.16 25.80
N ASN A 49 32.63 -11.32 25.31
CA ASN A 49 32.88 -11.49 23.89
C ASN A 49 32.21 -12.79 23.44
N MET A 50 31.01 -12.68 22.89
CA MET A 50 30.50 -13.67 21.95
C MET A 50 30.59 -13.05 20.56
N THR A 51 31.64 -13.45 19.84
CA THR A 51 31.74 -13.36 18.39
C THR A 51 30.65 -14.24 17.78
N THR A 52 29.42 -13.75 17.76
CA THR A 52 28.38 -14.23 16.86
C THR A 52 28.56 -13.51 15.54
N ASN A 53 28.98 -14.25 14.52
CA ASN A 53 28.80 -13.85 13.13
C ASN A 53 27.28 -13.79 12.86
N ASN A 54 26.61 -12.73 13.33
CA ASN A 54 25.31 -12.34 12.84
C ASN A 54 25.58 -11.68 11.49
N SER A 55 25.38 -12.42 10.40
CA SER A 55 25.08 -11.76 9.13
C SER A 55 23.75 -11.05 9.36
N GLU A 56 23.79 -9.77 9.69
CA GLU A 56 22.57 -8.96 9.81
C GLU A 56 21.78 -9.11 8.51
N SER A 57 20.58 -9.68 8.60
CA SER A 57 19.67 -9.76 7.47
C SER A 57 19.41 -8.34 6.98
N ILE A 58 19.66 -8.09 5.70
CA ILE A 58 19.40 -6.77 5.11
C ILE A 58 17.89 -6.52 5.18
N GLU A 59 17.46 -5.43 5.82
CA GLU A 59 16.05 -5.02 5.78
C GLU A 59 15.68 -4.48 4.40
N PHE A 60 14.43 -4.63 3.99
CA PHE A 60 13.98 -4.18 2.66
C PHE A 60 14.23 -2.69 2.41
N GLY A 61 13.96 -1.85 3.42
CA GLY A 61 14.23 -0.41 3.34
C GLY A 61 15.71 -0.08 3.08
N ASN A 62 16.63 -0.94 3.53
CA ASN A 62 18.07 -0.79 3.34
C ASN A 62 18.55 -1.15 1.92
N LEU A 63 17.67 -1.73 1.09
CA LEU A 63 17.90 -1.83 -0.36
C LEU A 63 17.63 -0.49 -1.04
N PHE A 64 16.68 0.27 -0.52
CA PHE A 64 16.09 1.45 -1.15
C PHE A 64 16.23 2.69 -0.27
N ASN A 65 17.39 2.86 0.35
CA ASN A 65 17.66 3.91 1.34
C ASN A 65 17.04 5.25 0.96
N GLU A 66 16.30 5.85 1.90
CA GLU A 66 15.65 7.16 1.74
C GLU A 66 16.67 8.21 1.25
N GLY A 67 16.39 8.82 0.09
CA GLY A 67 17.24 9.83 -0.54
C GLY A 67 18.09 9.33 -1.73
N SER A 68 18.09 8.03 -2.04
CA SER A 68 18.82 7.49 -3.19
C SER A 68 18.02 7.67 -4.50
N GLN A 69 18.69 8.02 -5.59
CA GLN A 69 18.13 8.08 -6.94
C GLN A 69 18.45 6.78 -7.68
N ILE A 70 17.59 5.76 -7.54
CA ILE A 70 17.79 4.45 -8.17
C ILE A 70 17.20 4.50 -9.58
N ASN A 71 18.05 4.86 -10.54
CA ASN A 71 17.67 5.01 -11.94
C ASN A 71 17.77 3.72 -12.76
N PHE A 72 18.52 2.73 -12.25
CA PHE A 72 18.67 1.43 -12.91
C PHE A 72 17.51 0.49 -12.59
N THR A 73 17.37 -0.51 -13.44
CA THR A 73 16.29 -1.49 -13.45
C THR A 73 16.79 -2.85 -12.92
N PRO A 74 15.89 -3.79 -12.59
CA PRO A 74 16.27 -5.16 -12.30
C PRO A 74 17.08 -5.81 -13.46
N SER A 75 16.80 -5.44 -14.71
CA SER A 75 17.49 -5.99 -15.88
C SER A 75 18.96 -5.54 -15.97
N ASP A 76 19.26 -4.33 -15.50
CA ASP A 76 20.64 -3.82 -15.47
C ASP A 76 21.52 -4.62 -14.49
N LEU A 77 20.92 -5.29 -13.50
CA LEU A 77 21.65 -6.14 -12.56
C LEU A 77 22.00 -7.51 -13.13
N VAL A 78 21.49 -7.90 -14.30
CA VAL A 78 21.94 -9.13 -14.95
C VAL A 78 23.44 -9.02 -15.24
N ASN A 79 23.86 -7.90 -15.83
CA ASN A 79 25.26 -7.57 -16.12
C ASN A 79 25.57 -6.15 -15.58
N PRO A 80 25.88 -6.03 -14.27
CA PRO A 80 26.06 -4.73 -13.64
C PRO A 80 27.27 -3.98 -14.24
N SER A 81 27.03 -2.77 -14.70
CA SER A 81 27.97 -1.94 -15.46
C SER A 81 28.88 -1.06 -14.58
N ASN A 82 28.50 -0.83 -13.33
CA ASN A 82 29.19 0.05 -12.40
C ASN A 82 29.20 -0.53 -10.96
N GLU A 83 29.96 0.06 -10.05
CA GLU A 83 30.09 -0.43 -8.67
C GLU A 83 28.78 -0.33 -7.87
N GLU A 84 27.99 0.71 -8.09
CA GLU A 84 26.68 0.87 -7.45
C GLU A 84 25.75 -0.30 -7.76
N GLN A 85 25.63 -0.68 -9.04
CA GLN A 85 24.83 -1.83 -9.48
C GLN A 85 25.39 -3.15 -8.94
N LYS A 86 26.71 -3.31 -8.85
CA LYS A 86 27.34 -4.51 -8.27
C LYS A 86 27.02 -4.63 -6.78
N GLU A 87 27.14 -3.53 -6.04
CA GLU A 87 26.83 -3.48 -4.61
C GLU A 87 25.35 -3.75 -4.36
N PHE A 88 24.46 -3.08 -5.11
CA PHE A 88 23.02 -3.31 -5.02
C PHE A 88 22.66 -4.77 -5.31
N LYS A 89 23.22 -5.36 -6.37
CA LYS A 89 22.99 -6.78 -6.72
C LYS A 89 23.41 -7.71 -5.59
N LYS A 90 24.54 -7.43 -4.93
CA LYS A 90 25.00 -8.21 -3.76
C LYS A 90 23.99 -8.11 -2.62
N LYS A 91 23.61 -6.89 -2.22
CA LYS A 91 22.63 -6.64 -1.15
C LYS A 91 21.27 -7.29 -1.45
N LEU A 92 20.79 -7.17 -2.68
CA LEU A 92 19.55 -7.79 -3.15
C LEU A 92 19.61 -9.32 -3.01
N SER A 93 20.73 -9.92 -3.41
CA SER A 93 20.91 -11.38 -3.30
C SER A 93 20.93 -11.84 -1.85
N GLU A 94 21.58 -11.09 -0.97
CA GLU A 94 21.61 -11.36 0.47
C GLU A 94 20.21 -11.23 1.09
N PHE A 95 19.47 -10.16 0.77
CA PHE A 95 18.07 -9.98 1.19
C PHE A 95 17.18 -11.14 0.75
N GLU A 96 17.16 -11.46 -0.54
CA GLU A 96 16.27 -12.49 -1.09
C GLU A 96 16.56 -13.90 -0.56
N ASN A 97 17.80 -14.18 -0.19
CA ASN A 97 18.17 -15.44 0.43
C ASN A 97 17.82 -15.51 1.92
N SER A 98 17.57 -14.36 2.55
CA SER A 98 17.30 -14.25 3.99
C SER A 98 15.82 -14.37 4.36
N ILE A 99 14.91 -14.13 3.40
CA ILE A 99 13.46 -14.08 3.64
C ILE A 99 12.72 -15.12 2.77
N PRO A 100 11.94 -16.04 3.37
CA PRO A 100 11.01 -16.87 2.63
C PRO A 100 10.00 -16.03 1.83
N ILE A 101 9.52 -16.55 0.71
CA ILE A 101 8.58 -15.82 -0.16
C ILE A 101 7.29 -15.47 0.59
N GLU A 102 6.83 -16.39 1.45
CA GLU A 102 5.60 -16.28 2.21
C GLU A 102 5.68 -15.27 3.37
N ASP A 103 6.89 -14.89 3.78
CA ASP A 103 7.14 -14.04 4.95
C ASP A 103 7.37 -12.56 4.55
N PHE A 104 7.35 -12.24 3.26
CA PHE A 104 7.50 -10.86 2.81
C PHE A 104 6.26 -10.03 3.12
N ASP A 105 6.45 -8.96 3.90
CA ASP A 105 5.41 -7.98 4.18
C ASP A 105 5.14 -7.09 2.95
N PRO A 106 3.93 -7.16 2.34
CA PRO A 106 3.58 -6.36 1.17
C PRO A 106 3.69 -4.85 1.38
N GLU A 107 3.54 -4.37 2.62
CA GLU A 107 3.58 -2.95 2.95
C GLU A 107 4.94 -2.31 2.63
N ASN A 108 6.00 -3.12 2.62
CA ASN A 108 7.34 -2.69 2.20
C ASN A 108 7.36 -2.12 0.78
N LEU A 109 6.45 -2.53 -0.10
CA LEU A 109 6.38 -2.02 -1.48
C LEU A 109 6.04 -0.52 -1.54
N LYS A 110 5.49 0.07 -0.47
CA LYS A 110 5.21 1.52 -0.42
C LYS A 110 6.47 2.36 -0.57
N ILE A 111 7.62 1.84 -0.15
CA ILE A 111 8.94 2.49 -0.32
C ILE A 111 9.29 2.65 -1.82
N LEU A 112 8.69 1.87 -2.72
CA LEU A 112 8.93 1.95 -4.16
C LEU A 112 7.99 2.94 -4.88
N ILE A 113 7.07 3.57 -4.15
CA ILE A 113 6.14 4.56 -4.70
C ILE A 113 6.79 5.93 -4.70
N ASN A 114 6.91 6.53 -5.88
CA ASN A 114 7.57 7.83 -6.01
C ASN A 114 6.62 8.95 -5.61
N ASN A 115 7.15 9.92 -4.86
CA ASN A 115 6.39 11.11 -4.50
C ASN A 115 6.96 12.36 -5.18
N SER A 116 6.86 12.40 -6.50
CA SER A 116 7.51 13.45 -7.30
C SER A 116 6.78 14.80 -7.27
N THR A 117 5.57 14.86 -6.73
CA THR A 117 4.73 16.07 -6.70
C THR A 117 5.03 17.02 -5.56
N TYR A 118 5.93 16.69 -4.63
CA TYR A 118 6.35 17.60 -3.57
C TYR A 118 7.84 17.93 -3.65
N PHE A 119 8.18 19.18 -3.39
CA PHE A 119 9.54 19.71 -3.55
C PHE A 119 10.59 19.00 -2.69
N ASP A 120 10.23 18.62 -1.46
CA ASP A 120 11.15 17.99 -0.50
C ASP A 120 11.22 16.45 -0.62
N SER A 121 10.39 15.84 -1.47
CA SER A 121 10.25 14.38 -1.56
C SER A 121 11.04 13.77 -2.73
N GLN A 122 12.23 14.30 -3.03
CA GLN A 122 13.06 13.95 -4.21
C GLN A 122 13.76 12.59 -4.10
N TYR A 123 13.07 11.58 -3.61
CA TYR A 123 13.47 10.19 -3.78
C TYR A 123 12.90 9.67 -5.09
N TYR A 124 13.69 8.86 -5.80
CA TYR A 124 13.25 8.23 -7.03
C TYR A 124 13.73 6.79 -7.11
N VAL A 125 12.81 5.89 -7.39
CA VAL A 125 13.08 4.52 -7.78
C VAL A 125 12.41 4.23 -9.10
N ASN A 126 13.19 3.64 -10.00
CA ASN A 126 12.67 3.09 -11.24
C ASN A 126 11.53 2.10 -10.94
N SER A 127 10.32 2.42 -11.39
CA SER A 127 9.11 1.66 -11.03
C SER A 127 9.16 0.18 -11.45
N GLN A 128 10.08 -0.25 -12.34
CA GLN A 128 10.27 -1.66 -12.64
C GLN A 128 10.67 -2.50 -11.42
N TRP A 129 11.24 -1.89 -10.37
CA TRP A 129 11.45 -2.56 -9.09
C TRP A 129 10.14 -2.98 -8.42
N LEU A 130 9.08 -2.18 -8.51
CA LEU A 130 7.76 -2.55 -7.99
C LEU A 130 7.23 -3.81 -8.68
N ASP A 131 7.31 -3.86 -10.02
CA ASP A 131 6.89 -5.04 -10.79
C ASP A 131 7.71 -6.29 -10.44
N TYR A 132 9.02 -6.12 -10.24
CA TYR A 132 9.92 -7.19 -9.83
C TYR A 132 9.49 -7.82 -8.50
N PHE A 133 9.30 -7.01 -7.46
CA PHE A 133 8.95 -7.52 -6.13
C PHE A 133 7.54 -8.11 -6.06
N ILE A 134 6.57 -7.50 -6.74
CA ILE A 134 5.22 -8.08 -6.84
C ILE A 134 5.27 -9.51 -7.40
N LYS A 135 6.04 -9.73 -8.46
CA LYS A 135 6.18 -11.05 -9.10
C LYS A 135 7.02 -12.02 -8.29
N LYS A 136 8.14 -11.56 -7.74
CA LYS A 136 9.05 -12.37 -6.92
C LYS A 136 8.32 -12.98 -5.72
N PHE A 137 7.49 -12.15 -5.06
CA PHE A 137 6.81 -12.51 -3.82
C PHE A 137 5.33 -12.90 -3.99
N LYS A 138 4.83 -12.97 -5.24
CA LYS A 138 3.43 -13.38 -5.57
C LYS A 138 2.38 -12.54 -4.83
N LEU A 139 2.54 -11.22 -4.92
CA LEU A 139 1.80 -10.26 -4.12
C LEU A 139 0.50 -9.76 -4.79
N GLU A 140 0.00 -10.42 -5.84
CA GLU A 140 -1.14 -9.92 -6.62
C GLU A 140 -2.47 -9.79 -5.85
N ASN A 141 -2.54 -10.31 -4.61
CA ASN A 141 -3.68 -10.19 -3.71
C ASN A 141 -3.50 -9.10 -2.63
N TYR A 142 -2.35 -8.44 -2.59
CA TYR A 142 -1.92 -7.50 -1.54
C TYR A 142 -1.47 -6.15 -2.10
N LEU A 143 -2.20 -5.69 -3.12
CA LEU A 143 -1.83 -4.47 -3.85
C LEU A 143 -2.79 -3.32 -3.57
N ASP A 144 -3.79 -3.49 -2.69
CA ASP A 144 -4.79 -2.46 -2.47
C ASP A 144 -4.17 -1.27 -1.73
N SER A 145 -3.47 -1.51 -0.63
CA SER A 145 -2.78 -0.46 0.12
C SER A 145 -1.71 0.24 -0.74
N ILE A 146 -1.06 -0.51 -1.64
CA ILE A 146 -0.05 -0.01 -2.56
C ILE A 146 -0.67 0.85 -3.66
N MET A 147 -1.85 0.47 -4.18
CA MET A 147 -2.64 1.27 -5.12
C MET A 147 -3.07 2.59 -4.47
N GLN A 148 -3.54 2.53 -3.23
CA GLN A 148 -3.93 3.71 -2.47
C GLN A 148 -2.77 4.71 -2.32
N GLU A 149 -1.58 4.21 -1.93
CA GLU A 149 -0.38 5.05 -1.82
C GLU A 149 0.05 5.62 -3.18
N ALA A 150 -0.02 4.82 -4.26
CA ALA A 150 0.28 5.27 -5.62
C ALA A 150 -0.65 6.39 -6.10
N ILE A 151 -1.95 6.32 -5.81
CA ILE A 151 -2.92 7.37 -6.15
C ILE A 151 -2.62 8.64 -5.36
N LYS A 152 -2.37 8.52 -4.06
CA LYS A 152 -2.09 9.64 -3.16
C LYS A 152 -0.83 10.41 -3.58
N ASN A 153 0.22 9.70 -3.97
CA ASN A 153 1.49 10.26 -4.42
C ASN A 153 1.51 10.60 -5.92
N GLU A 154 0.38 10.36 -6.61
CA GLU A 154 0.23 10.57 -8.04
C GLU A 154 1.27 9.81 -8.90
N ASP A 155 1.77 8.66 -8.42
CA ASP A 155 2.70 7.81 -9.15
C ASP A 155 1.97 6.99 -10.22
N PHE A 156 1.78 7.61 -11.38
CA PHE A 156 1.11 6.98 -12.51
C PHE A 156 1.81 5.71 -13.03
N ASN A 157 3.12 5.60 -12.87
CA ASN A 157 3.84 4.40 -13.28
C ASN A 157 3.55 3.24 -12.34
N ALA A 158 3.55 3.49 -11.03
CA ALA A 158 3.13 2.50 -10.04
C ALA A 158 1.68 2.05 -10.28
N VAL A 159 0.74 2.97 -10.52
CA VAL A 159 -0.66 2.63 -10.85
C VAL A 159 -0.75 1.68 -12.06
N LYS A 160 -0.02 1.96 -13.14
CA LYS A 160 0.02 1.08 -14.32
C LYS A 160 0.57 -0.31 -13.99
N ILE A 161 1.64 -0.38 -13.20
CA ILE A 161 2.28 -1.64 -12.82
C ILE A 161 1.36 -2.49 -11.95
N ILE A 162 0.68 -1.88 -10.99
CA ILE A 162 -0.28 -2.57 -10.13
C ILE A 162 -1.43 -3.16 -10.96
N ILE A 163 -2.00 -2.39 -11.89
CA ILE A 163 -3.04 -2.87 -12.81
C ILE A 163 -2.51 -4.00 -13.71
N ALA A 164 -1.27 -3.89 -14.19
CA ALA A 164 -0.64 -4.93 -15.01
C ALA A 164 -0.43 -6.25 -14.25
N ASN A 165 -0.34 -6.20 -12.91
CA ASN A 165 -0.25 -7.36 -12.02
C ASN A 165 -1.64 -7.86 -11.55
N ASN A 166 -2.63 -7.80 -12.44
CA ASN A 166 -3.98 -8.35 -12.25
C ASN A 166 -4.79 -7.72 -11.11
N TYR A 167 -4.46 -6.49 -10.71
CA TYR A 167 -5.29 -5.73 -9.77
C TYR A 167 -6.59 -5.28 -10.46
N ILE A 168 -7.71 -5.49 -9.77
CA ILE A 168 -9.05 -5.07 -10.22
C ILE A 168 -9.39 -3.73 -9.59
N VAL A 169 -9.50 -2.69 -10.43
CA VAL A 169 -9.88 -1.34 -10.01
C VAL A 169 -11.31 -1.36 -9.44
N ASN A 170 -11.48 -0.78 -8.26
CA ASN A 170 -12.73 -0.73 -7.51
C ASN A 170 -13.20 0.72 -7.29
N LEU A 171 -14.41 0.87 -6.74
CA LEU A 171 -15.04 2.17 -6.50
C LEU A 171 -14.23 3.05 -5.54
N THR A 172 -13.64 2.47 -4.49
CA THR A 172 -12.78 3.19 -3.54
C THR A 172 -11.60 3.85 -4.26
N ASN A 173 -10.98 3.19 -5.24
CA ASN A 173 -9.90 3.81 -6.02
C ASN A 173 -10.38 5.04 -6.82
N ILE A 174 -11.59 4.99 -7.37
CA ILE A 174 -12.19 6.11 -8.12
C ILE A 174 -12.47 7.29 -7.19
N GLU A 175 -13.06 7.02 -6.03
CA GLU A 175 -13.36 8.01 -5.00
C GLU A 175 -12.07 8.71 -4.54
N MET A 176 -11.04 7.93 -4.20
CA MET A 176 -9.74 8.45 -3.78
C MET A 176 -9.05 9.32 -4.83
N ALA A 177 -9.09 8.92 -6.10
CA ALA A 177 -8.47 9.72 -7.16
C ALA A 177 -9.18 11.08 -7.34
N ASN A 178 -10.52 11.10 -7.23
CA ASN A 178 -11.29 12.34 -7.31
C ASN A 178 -11.11 13.24 -6.08
N GLU A 179 -11.01 12.65 -4.89
CA GLU A 179 -10.65 13.37 -3.67
C GLU A 179 -9.27 14.00 -3.81
N ARG A 180 -8.27 13.22 -4.24
CA ARG A 180 -6.90 13.69 -4.42
C ARG A 180 -6.78 14.81 -5.44
N LYS A 181 -7.60 14.80 -6.51
CA LYS A 181 -7.72 15.92 -7.46
C LYS A 181 -8.32 17.17 -6.83
N SER A 182 -9.28 17.02 -5.93
CA SER A 182 -9.84 18.15 -5.18
C SER A 182 -8.80 18.73 -4.22
N GLU A 183 -8.04 17.88 -3.52
CA GLU A 183 -6.92 18.30 -2.66
C GLU A 183 -5.81 19.00 -3.44
N GLN A 184 -5.44 18.49 -4.62
CA GLN A 184 -4.48 19.14 -5.52
C GLN A 184 -4.86 20.61 -5.76
N LYS A 185 -6.14 20.88 -6.07
CA LYS A 185 -6.62 22.23 -6.32
C LYS A 185 -6.39 23.14 -5.11
N LEU A 186 -6.67 22.64 -3.91
CA LEU A 186 -6.44 23.37 -2.66
C LEU A 186 -4.95 23.63 -2.40
N LEU A 187 -4.07 22.66 -2.67
CA LEU A 187 -2.62 22.81 -2.53
C LEU A 187 -2.09 23.91 -3.46
N ILE A 188 -2.52 23.92 -4.73
CA ILE A 188 -2.12 24.95 -5.70
C ILE A 188 -2.59 26.34 -5.24
N GLU A 189 -3.84 26.46 -4.78
CA GLU A 189 -4.39 27.73 -4.29
C GLU A 189 -3.62 28.25 -3.07
N ARG A 190 -3.24 27.36 -2.15
CA ARG A 190 -2.42 27.70 -0.97
C ARG A 190 -1.02 28.15 -1.38
N ASP A 191 -0.32 27.40 -2.22
CA ASP A 191 1.03 27.73 -2.66
C ASP A 191 1.09 29.11 -3.33
N VAL A 192 0.09 29.43 -4.16
CA VAL A 192 -0.06 30.78 -4.75
C VAL A 192 -0.29 31.86 -3.68
N LYS A 193 -1.15 31.59 -2.70
CA LYS A 193 -1.48 32.54 -1.62
C LYS A 193 -0.30 32.81 -0.70
N GLU A 194 0.47 31.78 -0.39
CA GLU A 194 1.58 31.81 0.57
C GLU A 194 2.92 32.12 -0.11
N ASN A 195 2.95 32.19 -1.45
CA ASN A 195 4.14 32.35 -2.27
C ASN A 195 5.18 31.26 -1.97
N GLU A 196 4.69 30.03 -1.88
CA GLU A 196 5.45 28.79 -1.70
C GLU A 196 5.44 27.96 -2.99
N ASN A 197 6.32 26.97 -3.08
CA ASN A 197 6.35 26.00 -4.17
C ASN A 197 6.43 24.58 -3.61
N PHE A 198 5.54 24.26 -2.67
CA PHE A 198 5.52 22.96 -2.01
C PHE A 198 5.05 21.86 -2.97
N TYR A 199 4.00 22.13 -3.73
CA TYR A 199 3.40 21.23 -4.71
C TYR A 199 3.85 21.56 -6.13
N ILE A 200 4.45 20.57 -6.81
CA ILE A 200 4.97 20.69 -8.17
C ILE A 200 3.88 20.24 -9.16
N LYS A 201 3.05 21.19 -9.58
CA LYS A 201 1.92 20.96 -10.50
C LYS A 201 2.34 20.27 -11.80
N GLU A 202 3.50 20.61 -12.35
CA GLU A 202 3.98 20.09 -13.65
C GLU A 202 4.32 18.60 -13.59
N LYS A 203 4.58 18.07 -12.40
CA LYS A 203 4.86 16.65 -12.16
C LYS A 203 3.62 15.84 -11.84
N SER A 204 2.49 16.50 -11.59
CA SER A 204 1.21 15.85 -11.33
C SER A 204 0.80 14.90 -12.44
N LYS A 205 0.20 13.78 -12.02
CA LYS A 205 -0.42 12.79 -12.94
C LYS A 205 -1.83 12.39 -12.56
N ILE A 206 -2.49 13.15 -11.68
CA ILE A 206 -3.79 12.79 -11.15
C ILE A 206 -4.87 12.68 -12.25
N ASP A 207 -4.82 13.53 -13.28
CA ASP A 207 -5.76 13.47 -14.39
C ASP A 207 -5.58 12.20 -15.22
N GLU A 208 -4.34 11.82 -15.55
CA GLU A 208 -4.05 10.56 -16.24
C GLU A 208 -4.45 9.33 -15.41
N ILE A 209 -4.23 9.38 -14.09
CA ILE A 209 -4.68 8.34 -13.15
C ILE A 209 -6.20 8.19 -13.18
N ILE A 210 -6.95 9.29 -13.04
CA ILE A 210 -8.42 9.27 -13.07
C ILE A 210 -8.93 8.66 -14.38
N ILE A 211 -8.37 9.07 -15.52
CA ILE A 211 -8.77 8.55 -16.83
C ILE A 211 -8.53 7.03 -16.90
N LEU A 212 -7.35 6.56 -16.48
CA LEU A 212 -6.99 5.14 -16.49
C LEU A 212 -7.88 4.32 -15.56
N LEU A 213 -8.08 4.78 -14.32
CA LEU A 213 -8.90 4.09 -13.33
C LEU A 213 -10.35 4.01 -13.79
N ASN A 214 -10.94 5.10 -14.28
CA ASN A 214 -12.31 5.07 -14.81
C ASN A 214 -12.45 4.10 -16.00
N LYS A 215 -11.47 4.10 -16.92
CA LYS A 215 -11.47 3.14 -18.03
C LYS A 215 -11.48 1.70 -17.52
N LYS A 216 -10.63 1.37 -16.53
CA LYS A 216 -10.54 0.02 -15.99
C LYS A 216 -11.76 -0.37 -15.16
N PHE A 217 -12.24 0.53 -14.30
CA PHE A 217 -13.45 0.34 -13.50
C PHE A 217 -14.68 0.05 -14.36
N ASN A 218 -14.92 0.85 -15.40
CA ASN A 218 -16.06 0.69 -16.32
C ASN A 218 -15.94 -0.53 -17.26
N SER A 219 -14.79 -1.19 -17.28
CA SER A 219 -14.55 -2.40 -18.08
C SER A 219 -14.71 -3.70 -17.30
N ASN A 220 -15.03 -3.62 -16.00
CA ASN A 220 -15.14 -4.78 -15.13
C ASN A 220 -16.36 -5.63 -15.51
N MET A 221 -16.11 -6.90 -15.81
CA MET A 221 -17.15 -7.87 -16.15
C MET A 221 -16.84 -9.25 -15.60
N ILE A 222 -17.88 -10.08 -15.47
CA ILE A 222 -17.73 -11.48 -15.11
C ILE A 222 -17.28 -12.31 -16.32
N PHE A 223 -16.34 -13.23 -16.08
CA PHE A 223 -15.97 -14.26 -17.05
C PHE A 223 -15.76 -15.61 -16.35
N ASP A 224 -16.52 -16.61 -16.79
CA ASP A 224 -16.37 -18.00 -16.37
C ASP A 224 -16.56 -18.92 -17.59
N LYS A 225 -15.75 -19.98 -17.67
CA LYS A 225 -15.85 -21.00 -18.73
C LYS A 225 -17.19 -21.75 -18.69
N ASP A 226 -17.82 -21.82 -17.51
CA ASP A 226 -19.10 -22.48 -17.31
C ASP A 226 -20.29 -21.59 -17.74
N GLY A 227 -20.01 -20.39 -18.24
CA GLY A 227 -21.00 -19.43 -18.73
C GLY A 227 -21.56 -18.49 -17.66
N TYR A 228 -21.32 -18.77 -16.38
CA TYR A 228 -21.71 -17.90 -15.26
C TYR A 228 -20.78 -18.07 -14.06
N SER A 229 -20.79 -17.07 -13.17
CA SER A 229 -20.19 -17.15 -11.82
C SER A 229 -21.28 -17.01 -10.76
N ASN A 230 -21.07 -17.59 -9.58
CA ASN A 230 -21.99 -17.43 -8.45
C ASN A 230 -21.67 -16.13 -7.70
N LEU A 231 -22.69 -15.31 -7.47
CA LEU A 231 -22.65 -14.25 -6.47
C LEU A 231 -22.94 -14.86 -5.10
N ARG A 232 -22.06 -14.64 -4.13
CA ARG A 232 -22.14 -15.32 -2.84
C ARG A 232 -22.36 -14.38 -1.67
N SER A 233 -22.95 -14.89 -0.59
CA SER A 233 -23.24 -14.09 0.62
C SER A 233 -22.02 -13.77 1.46
N LYS A 234 -20.98 -14.59 1.39
CA LYS A 234 -19.69 -14.42 2.09
C LYS A 234 -18.53 -14.74 1.14
N PRO A 235 -17.31 -14.23 1.39
CA PRO A 235 -16.10 -14.51 0.60
C PRO A 235 -15.59 -15.93 0.82
N SER A 236 -16.34 -16.91 0.32
CA SER A 236 -16.03 -18.32 0.44
C SER A 236 -16.76 -19.10 -0.64
N SER A 237 -16.14 -20.14 -1.18
CA SER A 237 -16.77 -21.06 -2.14
C SER A 237 -17.90 -21.90 -1.52
N ASN A 238 -17.98 -21.97 -0.19
CA ASN A 238 -18.98 -22.76 0.55
C ASN A 238 -20.15 -21.93 1.08
N SER A 239 -20.15 -20.61 0.85
CA SER A 239 -21.24 -19.74 1.30
C SER A 239 -22.43 -19.77 0.35
N ASP A 240 -23.59 -19.35 0.86
CA ASP A 240 -24.84 -19.35 0.12
C ASP A 240 -24.73 -18.56 -1.18
N ILE A 241 -25.32 -19.11 -2.23
CA ILE A 241 -25.40 -18.46 -3.53
C ILE A 241 -26.61 -17.51 -3.50
N ILE A 242 -26.36 -16.22 -3.67
CA ILE A 242 -27.40 -15.20 -3.80
C ILE A 242 -28.04 -15.29 -5.19
N THR A 243 -27.21 -15.33 -6.23
CA THR A 243 -27.66 -15.42 -7.61
C THR A 243 -26.52 -15.87 -8.53
N LYS A 244 -26.82 -16.05 -9.83
CA LYS A 244 -25.82 -16.29 -10.87
C LYS A 244 -25.61 -15.02 -11.68
N ILE A 245 -24.37 -14.74 -12.04
CA ILE A 245 -23.98 -13.63 -12.91
C ILE A 245 -23.42 -14.22 -14.19
N ASN A 246 -24.03 -13.92 -15.33
CA ASN A 246 -23.61 -14.49 -16.60
C ASN A 246 -22.25 -13.93 -17.03
N THR A 247 -21.52 -14.72 -17.80
CA THR A 247 -20.30 -14.26 -18.46
C THR A 247 -20.60 -13.08 -19.39
N ASN A 248 -19.68 -12.12 -19.44
CA ASN A 248 -19.78 -10.81 -20.09
C ASN A 248 -20.77 -9.84 -19.45
N GLU A 249 -21.34 -10.16 -18.28
CA GLU A 249 -22.14 -9.20 -17.53
C GLU A 249 -21.24 -8.19 -16.81
N HIS A 250 -21.50 -6.91 -17.02
CA HIS A 250 -20.83 -5.81 -16.32
C HIS A 250 -21.19 -5.83 -14.83
N ILE A 251 -20.21 -5.53 -14.00
CA ILE A 251 -20.37 -5.42 -12.54
C ILE A 251 -19.71 -4.15 -12.03
N ILE A 252 -20.22 -3.64 -10.92
CA ILE A 252 -19.54 -2.60 -10.16
C ILE A 252 -18.74 -3.30 -9.07
N VAL A 253 -17.42 -3.10 -9.07
CA VAL A 253 -16.55 -3.60 -8.01
C VAL A 253 -16.51 -2.57 -6.90
N LEU A 254 -17.15 -2.85 -5.77
CA LEU A 254 -17.28 -1.90 -4.68
C LEU A 254 -15.99 -1.81 -3.88
N LYS A 255 -15.45 -2.95 -3.45
CA LYS A 255 -14.17 -3.04 -2.73
C LYS A 255 -13.56 -4.44 -2.80
N CYS A 256 -12.25 -4.53 -2.59
CA CYS A 256 -11.58 -5.79 -2.28
C CYS A 256 -11.75 -6.12 -0.79
N ILE A 257 -11.36 -7.34 -0.40
CA ILE A 257 -11.21 -7.69 1.01
C ILE A 257 -9.75 -7.48 1.40
N GLU A 258 -9.55 -6.76 2.51
CA GLU A 258 -8.26 -6.32 3.05
C GLU A 258 -7.31 -7.46 3.41
N GLU A 259 -6.03 -7.12 3.55
CA GLU A 259 -4.89 -8.04 3.65
C GLU A 259 -4.81 -8.80 4.98
N ASP A 260 -5.33 -8.21 6.07
CA ASP A 260 -5.36 -8.79 7.42
C ASP A 260 -6.47 -9.84 7.65
N VAL A 261 -7.01 -10.39 6.57
CA VAL A 261 -7.98 -11.49 6.63
C VAL A 261 -7.30 -12.84 6.45
N GLU A 262 -7.95 -13.87 6.99
CA GLU A 262 -7.58 -15.27 6.72
C GLU A 262 -7.32 -15.51 5.22
N GLU A 263 -6.23 -16.22 4.90
CA GLU A 263 -5.80 -16.56 3.53
C GLU A 263 -6.97 -16.99 2.61
N SER A 264 -7.92 -17.75 3.14
CA SER A 264 -9.10 -18.24 2.40
C SER A 264 -10.03 -17.15 1.83
N LYS A 265 -9.92 -15.92 2.34
CA LYS A 265 -10.71 -14.75 1.95
C LYS A 265 -9.95 -13.82 0.99
N LYS A 266 -8.67 -14.08 0.74
CA LYS A 266 -7.86 -13.30 -0.21
C LYS A 266 -8.38 -13.49 -1.64
N GLY A 267 -8.27 -12.43 -2.44
CA GLY A 267 -8.76 -12.42 -3.82
C GLY A 267 -10.29 -12.38 -3.96
N TRP A 268 -11.06 -12.24 -2.88
CA TRP A 268 -12.50 -11.99 -2.96
C TRP A 268 -12.81 -10.51 -3.07
N TYR A 269 -13.80 -10.18 -3.89
CA TYR A 269 -14.26 -8.82 -4.13
C TYR A 269 -15.75 -8.72 -3.82
N TYR A 270 -16.12 -7.63 -3.15
CA TYR A 270 -17.51 -7.27 -2.94
C TYR A 270 -17.98 -6.44 -4.14
N ILE A 271 -19.05 -6.90 -4.79
CA ILE A 271 -19.52 -6.35 -6.06
C ILE A 271 -21.01 -6.05 -6.00
N GLU A 272 -21.47 -5.24 -6.94
CA GLU A 272 -22.87 -4.97 -7.25
C GLU A 272 -23.16 -5.33 -8.70
N THR A 273 -24.21 -6.12 -8.92
CA THR A 273 -24.69 -6.50 -10.26
C THR A 273 -25.54 -5.39 -10.88
N LYS A 274 -25.83 -5.48 -12.18
CA LYS A 274 -26.68 -4.51 -12.89
C LYS A 274 -28.10 -4.36 -12.32
N ASP A 275 -28.61 -5.38 -11.64
CA ASP A 275 -29.92 -5.40 -10.97
C ASP A 275 -29.83 -5.00 -9.48
N GLY A 276 -28.69 -4.49 -9.02
CA GLY A 276 -28.48 -3.94 -7.68
C GLY A 276 -28.22 -4.98 -6.59
N LYS A 277 -28.06 -6.26 -6.93
CA LYS A 277 -27.72 -7.30 -5.94
C LYS A 277 -26.25 -7.19 -5.57
N LYS A 278 -25.97 -7.34 -4.28
CA LYS A 278 -24.61 -7.24 -3.73
C LYS A 278 -24.15 -8.55 -3.13
N GLY A 279 -22.87 -8.84 -3.27
CA GLY A 279 -22.27 -10.05 -2.75
C GLY A 279 -20.83 -10.20 -3.17
N TYR A 280 -20.28 -11.40 -2.97
CA TYR A 280 -18.88 -11.69 -3.17
C TYR A 280 -18.65 -12.57 -4.40
N VAL A 281 -17.60 -12.23 -5.15
CA VAL A 281 -17.07 -13.01 -6.27
C VAL A 281 -15.55 -13.07 -6.14
N HIS A 282 -14.94 -14.21 -6.47
CA HIS A 282 -13.49 -14.34 -6.49
C HIS A 282 -12.90 -13.66 -7.74
N LYS A 283 -11.76 -12.97 -7.59
CA LYS A 283 -11.13 -12.14 -8.64
C LYS A 283 -10.83 -12.90 -9.92
N SER A 284 -10.59 -14.21 -9.83
CA SER A 284 -10.38 -15.08 -10.99
C SER A 284 -11.60 -15.19 -11.92
N ARG A 285 -12.72 -14.56 -11.55
CA ARG A 285 -13.96 -14.45 -12.35
C ARG A 285 -14.21 -13.04 -12.85
N ILE A 286 -13.35 -12.08 -12.53
CA ILE A 286 -13.46 -10.69 -12.95
C ILE A 286 -12.37 -10.42 -13.98
N VAL A 287 -12.77 -9.80 -15.09
CA VAL A 287 -11.83 -9.32 -16.10
C VAL A 287 -12.13 -7.85 -16.41
N SER A 288 -11.10 -7.07 -16.68
CA SER A 288 -11.19 -5.65 -17.05
C SER A 288 -10.66 -5.49 -18.49
N LYS A 289 -11.57 -5.51 -19.47
CA LYS A 289 -11.24 -5.47 -20.91
C LYS A 289 -11.23 -4.06 -21.48
#